data_AF-A0A496A8K9-F1
#
_entry.id   AF-A0A496A8K9-F1
#
_cell.length_a   1.000
_cell.length_b   1.000
_cell.length_c   1.000
_cell.angle_alpha   90.00
_cell.angle_beta   90.00
_cell.angle_gamma   90.00
#
_symmetry.space_group_name_H-M   'P 1'
#
loop_
_entity.id
_entity.type
_entity.pdbx_description
1 polymer ?
#
loop_
_entity_poly.entity_id
_entity_poly.type
_entity_poly.pdbx_seq_one_letter_code
_entity_poly.pdbx_strand_id
1 'polypeptide(L)'
;MEIPSIVIIGDDSQAGTYLLRIHFKENTTLKFGRFKKEKLISLPTGDYVYIGSALSEKGATSLARRLIRHATRTGDKPPHPIREKMINRFIECGLGPRDLLPKHGKTLHWNIDFLLDLPSAEIVNIFAIRSTERLENRLAKRLEQDPHTEIIEPGLGANDTPGATHLLHIRENRMWWASLTDKVKSVL
;
A
#
# COMPACT_ATOMS: atom_id res chain seq x y z
N MET A 1 -19.72 1.78 -11.38
CA MET A 1 -19.52 2.17 -9.97
C MET A 1 -18.16 2.83 -9.86
N GLU A 2 -18.08 4.05 -9.32
CA GLU A 2 -16.79 4.68 -9.03
C GLU A 2 -16.19 4.07 -7.76
N ILE A 3 -14.88 3.85 -7.77
CA ILE A 3 -14.16 3.31 -6.62
C ILE A 3 -13.61 4.51 -5.85
N PRO A 4 -14.02 4.71 -4.59
CA PRO A 4 -13.51 5.83 -3.80
C PRO A 4 -11.99 5.77 -3.73
N SER A 5 -11.32 6.91 -3.92
CA SER A 5 -9.86 6.95 -3.83
C SER A 5 -9.35 6.62 -2.44
N ILE A 6 -10.14 6.90 -1.40
CA ILE A 6 -9.75 6.65 0.00
C ILE A 6 -10.92 5.98 0.70
N VAL A 7 -10.70 4.75 1.15
CA VAL A 7 -11.66 3.98 1.96
C VAL A 7 -11.09 3.84 3.37
N ILE A 8 -11.86 4.22 4.37
CA ILE A 8 -11.53 4.05 5.80
C ILE A 8 -12.50 3.01 6.36
N ILE A 9 -11.98 1.99 7.06
CA ILE A 9 -12.77 0.91 7.67
C ILE A 9 -12.34 0.75 9.14
N GLY A 10 -13.28 0.47 10.03
CA GLY A 10 -13.02 0.28 11.46
C GLY A 10 -13.19 1.56 12.28
N ASP A 11 -12.84 1.45 13.57
CA ASP A 11 -13.13 2.45 14.61
C ASP A 11 -12.04 3.54 14.69
N ASP A 12 -11.69 4.02 15.87
CA ASP A 12 -10.87 5.21 16.12
C ASP A 12 -9.35 4.95 16.27
N SER A 13 -8.91 3.69 16.13
CA SER A 13 -7.49 3.31 16.21
C SER A 13 -6.61 4.08 15.21
N GLN A 14 -5.38 4.39 15.64
CA GLN A 14 -4.32 5.01 14.83
C GLN A 14 -3.36 3.97 14.24
N ALA A 15 -3.54 2.71 14.64
CA ALA A 15 -2.89 1.54 14.11
C ALA A 15 -3.78 0.84 13.06
N GLY A 16 -3.19 -0.02 12.24
CA GLY A 16 -3.98 -0.73 11.26
C GLY A 16 -3.23 -1.56 10.24
N THR A 17 -4.02 -2.10 9.34
CA THR A 17 -3.59 -2.71 8.08
C THR A 17 -4.08 -1.82 6.93
N TYR A 18 -3.36 -1.81 5.81
CA TYR A 18 -3.74 -1.04 4.66
C TYR A 18 -3.49 -1.79 3.35
N LEU A 19 -4.25 -1.41 2.34
CA LEU A 19 -4.03 -1.81 0.97
C LEU A 19 -3.77 -0.57 0.12
N LEU A 20 -2.78 -0.65 -0.77
CA LEU A 20 -2.53 0.36 -1.80
C LEU A 20 -2.91 -0.24 -3.16
N ARG A 21 -3.76 0.44 -3.91
CA ARG A 21 -3.89 0.20 -5.35
C ARG A 21 -2.89 1.08 -6.07
N ILE A 22 -1.97 0.45 -6.78
CA ILE A 22 -0.89 1.13 -7.49
C ILE A 22 -1.11 0.88 -8.97
N HIS A 23 -1.28 1.95 -9.73
CA HIS A 23 -1.29 1.89 -11.19
C HIS A 23 0.13 2.14 -11.70
N PHE A 24 0.59 1.26 -12.59
CA PHE A 24 1.93 1.31 -13.15
C PHE A 24 1.87 1.50 -14.67
N LYS A 25 2.40 2.62 -15.16
CA LYS A 25 2.15 3.12 -16.54
C LYS A 25 3.00 2.47 -17.63
N GLU A 26 4.06 1.77 -17.26
CA GLU A 26 5.01 1.21 -18.22
C GLU A 26 5.63 -0.08 -17.69
N ASN A 27 6.11 -0.94 -18.59
CA ASN A 27 6.90 -2.11 -18.18
C ASN A 27 8.25 -1.64 -17.62
N THR A 28 8.65 -2.14 -16.46
CA THR A 28 9.94 -1.77 -15.84
C THR A 28 10.62 -3.00 -15.25
N THR A 29 11.93 -2.93 -15.08
CA THR A 29 12.67 -3.87 -14.24
C THR A 29 13.25 -3.12 -13.06
N LEU A 30 13.00 -3.58 -11.84
CA LEU A 30 13.35 -2.87 -10.60
C LEU A 30 14.10 -3.76 -9.61
N LYS A 31 15.05 -3.15 -8.88
CA LYS A 31 15.64 -3.74 -7.66
C LYS A 31 14.88 -3.23 -6.43
N PHE A 32 14.47 -4.14 -5.57
CA PHE A 32 13.71 -3.82 -4.36
C PHE A 32 14.63 -3.74 -3.13
N GLY A 33 15.61 -2.83 -3.18
CA GLY A 33 16.69 -2.78 -2.19
C GLY A 33 17.48 -4.09 -2.16
N ARG A 34 17.78 -4.60 -0.95
CA ARG A 34 18.53 -5.85 -0.74
C ARG A 34 17.73 -7.14 -0.97
N PHE A 35 16.46 -7.03 -1.34
CA PHE A 35 15.59 -8.19 -1.55
C PHE A 35 16.19 -9.16 -2.57
N LYS A 36 16.23 -10.45 -2.22
CA LYS A 36 16.81 -11.54 -3.01
C LYS A 36 18.18 -11.19 -3.63
N LYS A 37 19.10 -10.66 -2.80
CA LYS A 37 20.45 -10.26 -3.25
C LYS A 37 20.40 -9.26 -4.40
N GLU A 38 19.48 -8.30 -4.32
CA GLU A 38 19.31 -7.22 -5.30
C GLU A 38 18.91 -7.72 -6.71
N LYS A 39 18.20 -8.85 -6.75
CA LYS A 39 17.63 -9.41 -7.98
C LYS A 39 16.78 -8.35 -8.69
N LEU A 40 17.00 -8.23 -10.00
CA LEU A 40 16.15 -7.46 -10.90
C LEU A 40 14.83 -8.21 -11.13
N ILE A 41 13.71 -7.56 -10.84
CA ILE A 41 12.36 -8.13 -10.99
C ILE A 41 11.63 -7.35 -12.08
N SER A 42 11.11 -8.06 -13.08
CA SER A 42 10.30 -7.48 -14.15
C SER A 42 8.88 -7.21 -13.64
N LEU A 43 8.40 -6.01 -13.89
CA LEU A 43 7.11 -5.49 -13.49
C LEU A 43 6.36 -5.08 -14.76
N PRO A 44 5.35 -5.85 -15.21
CA PRO A 44 4.51 -5.41 -16.31
C PRO A 44 3.72 -4.14 -15.93
N THR A 45 3.35 -3.34 -16.93
CA THR A 45 2.35 -2.27 -16.77
C THR A 45 1.03 -2.88 -16.33
N GLY A 46 0.28 -2.15 -15.50
CA GLY A 46 -1.00 -2.61 -14.98
C GLY A 46 -1.26 -2.15 -13.56
N ASP A 47 -2.25 -2.77 -12.94
CA ASP A 47 -2.61 -2.48 -11.56
C ASP A 47 -2.00 -3.50 -10.60
N TYR A 48 -1.60 -3.01 -9.44
CA TYR A 48 -1.03 -3.79 -8.36
C TYR A 48 -1.79 -3.52 -7.08
N VAL A 49 -1.89 -4.54 -6.23
CA VAL A 49 -2.29 -4.38 -4.83
C VAL A 49 -1.08 -4.64 -3.95
N TYR A 50 -0.80 -3.69 -3.05
CA TYR A 50 0.16 -3.87 -1.97
C TYR A 50 -0.57 -3.96 -0.63
N ILE A 51 -0.21 -4.93 0.20
CA ILE A 51 -0.74 -5.10 1.55
C ILE A 51 0.36 -4.76 2.55
N GLY A 52 0.05 -3.94 3.54
CA GLY A 52 1.01 -3.62 4.60
C GLY A 52 0.33 -3.27 5.91
N SER A 53 1.11 -3.18 6.98
CA SER A 53 0.62 -2.88 8.32
C SER A 53 1.36 -1.74 8.99
N ALA A 54 0.70 -1.12 9.97
CA ALA A 54 1.16 -0.01 10.78
C ALA A 54 0.57 -0.11 12.17
N LEU A 55 1.14 -0.99 13.01
CA LEU A 55 0.56 -1.36 14.30
C LEU A 55 0.92 -0.43 15.46
N SER A 56 1.60 0.69 15.20
CA SER A 56 1.90 1.67 16.24
C SER A 56 0.78 2.69 16.34
N GLU A 57 0.30 2.97 17.54
CA GLU A 57 -0.71 4.02 17.77
C GLU A 57 -0.12 5.44 17.67
N LYS A 58 1.21 5.58 17.68
CA LYS A 58 1.91 6.87 17.70
C LYS A 58 3.19 6.86 16.85
N GLY A 59 3.74 8.06 16.63
CA GLY A 59 5.03 8.22 15.95
C GLY A 59 4.97 8.01 14.44
N ALA A 60 6.14 7.84 13.82
CA ALA A 60 6.30 7.72 12.36
C ALA A 60 5.77 6.41 11.76
N THR A 61 5.51 5.42 12.61
CA THR A 61 5.07 4.08 12.25
C THR A 61 3.57 3.87 12.43
N SER A 62 2.82 4.92 12.78
CA SER A 62 1.35 4.88 12.81
C SER A 62 0.75 4.87 11.41
N LEU A 63 -0.50 4.43 11.31
CA LEU A 63 -1.19 4.17 10.04
C LEU A 63 -1.18 5.39 9.12
N ALA A 64 -1.62 6.55 9.64
CA ALA A 64 -1.66 7.80 8.87
C ALA A 64 -0.27 8.16 8.32
N ARG A 65 0.75 8.16 9.18
CA ARG A 65 2.11 8.56 8.79
C ARG A 65 2.76 7.56 7.84
N ARG A 66 2.50 6.26 8.01
CA ARG A 66 2.98 5.23 7.09
C ARG A 66 2.39 5.40 5.69
N LEU A 67 1.07 5.59 5.61
CA LEU A 67 0.38 5.84 4.36
C LEU A 67 0.89 7.12 3.66
N ILE A 68 1.01 8.24 4.39
CA ILE A 68 1.56 9.49 3.84
C ILE A 68 3.02 9.34 3.39
N ARG A 69 3.82 8.54 4.10
CA ARG A 69 5.18 8.22 3.66
C ARG A 69 5.19 7.41 2.37
N HIS A 70 4.29 6.44 2.19
CA HIS A 70 4.16 5.73 0.92
C HIS A 70 3.78 6.68 -0.22
N ALA A 71 2.86 7.62 0.02
CA ALA A 71 2.45 8.63 -0.95
C ALA A 71 3.48 9.77 -1.16
N THR A 72 4.61 9.75 -0.46
CA THR A 72 5.72 10.69 -0.62
C THR A 72 6.86 10.02 -1.40
N ARG A 73 7.56 10.78 -2.24
CA ARG A 73 8.77 10.33 -2.95
C ARG A 73 10.03 10.95 -2.34
N THR A 74 11.19 10.39 -2.68
CA THR A 74 12.51 10.86 -2.22
C THR A 74 13.00 12.07 -3.02
N GLY A 75 13.92 12.84 -2.43
CA GLY A 75 14.44 14.07 -3.04
C GLY A 75 13.34 15.08 -3.34
N ASP A 76 13.49 15.79 -4.46
CA ASP A 76 12.54 16.82 -4.92
C ASP A 76 11.46 16.28 -5.85
N LYS A 77 11.31 14.95 -5.93
CA LYS A 77 10.28 14.33 -6.77
C LYS A 77 8.89 14.73 -6.28
N PRO A 78 7.94 15.04 -7.19
CA PRO A 78 6.58 15.32 -6.79
C PRO A 78 5.99 14.09 -6.09
N PRO A 79 5.15 14.27 -5.05
CA PRO A 79 4.48 13.16 -4.38
C PRO A 79 3.48 12.46 -5.30
N HIS A 80 2.92 11.34 -4.83
CA HIS A 80 1.77 10.77 -5.50
C HIS A 80 0.57 11.73 -5.44
N PRO A 81 -0.19 11.93 -6.55
CA PRO A 81 -1.30 12.87 -6.60
C PRO A 81 -2.37 12.67 -5.51
N ILE A 82 -2.54 11.43 -5.04
CA ILE A 82 -3.51 11.10 -3.98
C ILE A 82 -3.14 11.68 -2.59
N ARG A 83 -1.88 12.09 -2.36
CA ARG A 83 -1.38 12.45 -1.03
C ARG A 83 -2.18 13.57 -0.37
N GLU A 84 -2.53 14.61 -1.12
CA GLU A 84 -3.31 15.73 -0.58
C GLU A 84 -4.72 15.29 -0.16
N LYS A 85 -5.38 14.48 -1.00
CA LYS A 85 -6.68 13.88 -0.65
C LYS A 85 -6.59 13.02 0.61
N MET A 86 -5.49 12.27 0.78
CA MET A 86 -5.27 11.46 1.98
C MET A 86 -5.16 12.34 3.22
N ILE A 87 -4.36 13.41 3.18
CA ILE A 87 -4.20 14.34 4.31
C ILE A 87 -5.55 14.90 4.74
N ASN A 88 -6.34 15.44 3.79
CA ASN A 88 -7.64 16.01 4.09
C ASN A 88 -8.58 14.96 4.69
N ARG A 89 -8.67 13.78 4.08
CA ARG A 89 -9.55 12.71 4.56
C ARG A 89 -9.14 12.19 5.93
N PHE A 90 -7.85 12.10 6.19
CA PHE A 90 -7.31 11.66 7.49
C PHE A 90 -7.60 12.68 8.59
N ILE A 91 -7.50 13.98 8.31
CA ILE A 91 -7.91 15.03 9.24
C ILE A 91 -9.41 14.93 9.53
N GLU A 92 -10.26 14.78 8.51
CA GLU A 92 -11.71 14.66 8.66
C GLU A 92 -12.15 13.50 9.55
N CYS A 93 -11.47 12.35 9.46
CA CYS A 93 -11.83 11.15 10.23
C CYS A 93 -11.00 10.94 11.52
N GLY A 94 -10.16 11.91 11.88
CA GLY A 94 -9.32 11.84 13.08
C GLY A 94 -8.22 10.76 13.01
N LEU A 95 -7.73 10.45 11.81
CA LEU A 95 -6.63 9.50 11.59
C LEU A 95 -5.29 10.24 11.52
N GLY A 96 -4.54 10.16 12.60
CA GLY A 96 -3.24 10.78 12.76
C GLY A 96 -3.33 12.23 13.26
N PRO A 97 -2.16 12.81 13.61
CA PRO A 97 -2.08 14.21 13.99
C PRO A 97 -2.23 15.13 12.79
N ARG A 98 -2.41 16.44 13.03
CA ARG A 98 -2.48 17.45 11.96
C ARG A 98 -1.21 17.53 11.09
N ASP A 99 -0.04 17.32 11.69
CA ASP A 99 1.25 17.26 10.99
C ASP A 99 1.60 15.81 10.62
N LEU A 100 1.27 15.45 9.37
CA LEU A 100 1.46 14.11 8.81
C LEU A 100 2.70 13.98 7.94
N LEU A 101 3.33 15.09 7.52
CA LEU A 101 4.42 15.05 6.56
C LEU A 101 5.72 14.56 7.21
N PRO A 102 6.58 13.83 6.46
CA PRO A 102 7.91 13.49 6.95
C PRO A 102 8.77 14.73 7.17
N LYS A 103 9.23 14.96 8.41
CA LYS A 103 10.02 16.15 8.79
C LYS A 103 11.40 16.23 8.11
N HIS A 104 12.02 15.09 7.84
CA HIS A 104 13.38 15.00 7.29
C HIS A 104 13.40 14.39 5.88
N GLY A 105 12.29 14.51 5.16
CA GLY A 105 12.11 13.87 3.86
C GLY A 105 11.91 12.35 3.96
N LYS A 106 11.87 11.70 2.78
CA LYS A 106 11.72 10.25 2.66
C LYS A 106 13.06 9.59 2.33
N THR A 107 13.30 8.45 2.96
CA THR A 107 14.32 7.46 2.59
C THR A 107 13.61 6.19 2.12
N LEU A 108 14.28 5.34 1.32
CA LEU A 108 13.70 4.06 0.92
C LEU A 108 14.01 3.03 2.01
N HIS A 109 12.97 2.52 2.68
CA HIS A 109 13.13 1.57 3.78
C HIS A 109 12.44 0.24 3.50
N TRP A 110 11.19 0.28 3.04
CA TRP A 110 10.45 -0.93 2.67
C TRP A 110 10.68 -1.27 1.20
N ASN A 111 10.54 -2.54 0.81
CA ASN A 111 10.66 -2.94 -0.59
C ASN A 111 9.72 -2.12 -1.48
N ILE A 112 8.48 -1.92 -1.05
CA ILE A 112 7.50 -1.13 -1.79
C ILE A 112 7.91 0.33 -2.01
N ASP A 113 8.77 0.90 -1.15
CA ASP A 113 9.23 2.28 -1.33
C ASP A 113 9.99 2.45 -2.64
N PHE A 114 10.78 1.46 -3.06
CA PHE A 114 11.52 1.50 -4.31
C PHE A 114 10.59 1.61 -5.52
N LEU A 115 9.45 0.92 -5.47
CA LEU A 115 8.44 0.96 -6.53
C LEU A 115 7.67 2.28 -6.50
N LEU A 116 7.23 2.73 -5.33
CA LEU A 116 6.48 3.98 -5.17
C LEU A 116 7.32 5.23 -5.48
N ASP A 117 8.65 5.14 -5.37
CA ASP A 117 9.56 6.22 -5.72
C ASP A 117 9.73 6.42 -7.25
N LEU A 118 9.21 5.50 -8.07
CA LEU A 118 9.16 5.64 -9.52
C LEU A 118 8.09 6.66 -9.93
N PRO A 119 8.39 7.58 -10.87
CA PRO A 119 7.39 8.47 -11.46
C PRO A 119 6.24 7.73 -12.16
N SER A 120 6.52 6.55 -12.74
CA SER A 120 5.54 5.70 -13.43
C SER A 120 4.63 4.90 -12.51
N ALA A 121 4.89 4.87 -11.19
CA ALA A 121 4.02 4.28 -10.19
C ALA A 121 3.13 5.34 -9.52
N GLU A 122 1.83 5.12 -9.52
CA GLU A 122 0.86 6.01 -8.89
C GLU A 122 -0.05 5.24 -7.93
N ILE A 123 -0.08 5.65 -6.66
CA ILE A 123 -1.14 5.21 -5.75
C ILE A 123 -2.43 5.89 -6.19
N VAL A 124 -3.39 5.10 -6.66
CA VAL A 124 -4.66 5.61 -7.17
C VAL A 124 -5.80 5.40 -6.17
N ASN A 125 -5.75 4.34 -5.36
CA ASN A 125 -6.69 4.11 -4.27
C ASN A 125 -5.98 3.59 -3.01
N ILE A 126 -6.53 3.87 -1.83
CA ILE A 126 -6.11 3.26 -0.56
C ILE A 126 -7.29 2.71 0.23
N PHE A 127 -7.02 1.64 0.98
CA PHE A 127 -7.88 1.14 2.05
C PHE A 127 -7.10 1.26 3.35
N ALA A 128 -7.58 2.04 4.30
CA ALA A 128 -7.02 2.13 5.65
C ALA A 128 -7.97 1.45 6.62
N ILE A 129 -7.54 0.31 7.18
CA ILE A 129 -8.30 -0.49 8.13
C ILE A 129 -7.76 -0.18 9.52
N ARG A 130 -8.52 0.61 10.28
CA ARG A 130 -8.18 1.05 11.64
C ARG A 130 -8.48 -0.07 12.62
N SER A 131 -7.44 -0.73 13.10
CA SER A 131 -7.53 -1.83 14.04
C SER A 131 -6.16 -2.14 14.63
N THR A 132 -6.13 -2.58 15.89
CA THR A 132 -4.91 -3.14 16.50
C THR A 132 -4.69 -4.60 16.13
N GLU A 133 -5.65 -5.24 15.47
CA GLU A 133 -5.55 -6.61 15.01
C GLU A 133 -4.54 -6.76 13.85
N ARG A 134 -3.79 -7.87 13.87
CA ARG A 134 -2.82 -8.24 12.83
C ARG A 134 -3.52 -8.87 11.63
N LEU A 135 -4.14 -8.04 10.79
CA LEU A 135 -4.92 -8.48 9.63
C LEU A 135 -4.11 -8.69 8.35
N GLU A 136 -2.90 -8.12 8.27
CA GLU A 136 -2.02 -8.15 7.08
C GLU A 136 -1.88 -9.56 6.48
N ASN A 137 -1.52 -10.55 7.28
CA ASN A 137 -1.31 -11.92 6.81
C ASN A 137 -2.62 -12.62 6.39
N ARG A 138 -3.74 -12.32 7.07
CA ARG A 138 -5.05 -12.86 6.69
C ARG A 138 -5.47 -12.32 5.32
N LEU A 139 -5.28 -11.01 5.11
CA LEU A 139 -5.58 -10.34 3.85
C LEU A 139 -4.64 -10.77 2.73
N ALA A 140 -3.34 -10.85 2.98
CA ALA A 140 -2.35 -11.31 2.00
C ALA A 140 -2.69 -12.72 1.49
N LYS A 141 -2.91 -13.69 2.40
CA LYS A 141 -3.31 -15.05 2.03
C LYS A 141 -4.61 -15.09 1.23
N ARG A 142 -5.60 -14.29 1.62
CA ARG A 142 -6.89 -14.24 0.92
C ARG A 142 -6.73 -13.72 -0.50
N LEU A 143 -5.90 -12.69 -0.69
CA LEU A 143 -5.65 -12.10 -1.99
C LEU A 143 -4.80 -13.02 -2.86
N GLU A 144 -3.74 -13.64 -2.33
CA GLU A 144 -2.91 -14.62 -3.05
C GLU A 144 -3.71 -15.79 -3.66
N GLN A 145 -4.83 -16.16 -3.02
CA GLN A 145 -5.73 -17.22 -3.49
C GLN A 145 -6.79 -16.74 -4.49
N ASP A 146 -6.87 -15.43 -4.76
CA ASP A 146 -7.84 -14.88 -5.69
C ASP A 146 -7.40 -15.11 -7.15
N PRO A 147 -8.26 -15.68 -8.01
CA PRO A 147 -7.91 -16.00 -9.40
C PRO A 147 -7.54 -14.79 -10.27
N HIS A 148 -7.83 -13.57 -9.82
CA HIS A 148 -7.48 -12.33 -10.51
C HIS A 148 -6.15 -11.73 -10.05
N THR A 149 -5.51 -12.32 -9.05
CA THR A 149 -4.21 -11.87 -8.56
C THR A 149 -3.09 -12.76 -9.10
N GLU A 150 -1.90 -12.18 -9.21
CA GLU A 150 -0.71 -12.88 -9.66
C GLU A 150 0.50 -12.47 -8.80
N ILE A 151 1.22 -13.47 -8.32
CA ILE A 151 2.49 -13.29 -7.60
C ILE A 151 3.58 -13.01 -8.63
N ILE A 152 4.08 -11.78 -8.66
CA ILE A 152 5.20 -11.40 -9.54
C ILE A 152 6.51 -12.01 -9.05
N GLU A 153 6.76 -11.93 -7.74
CA GLU A 153 7.96 -12.51 -7.13
C GLU A 153 7.67 -12.96 -5.70
N PRO A 154 7.82 -14.26 -5.39
CA PRO A 154 7.52 -14.80 -4.07
C PRO A 154 8.32 -14.12 -2.96
N GLY A 155 7.66 -13.73 -1.86
CA GLY A 155 8.28 -13.09 -0.70
C GLY A 155 8.34 -11.57 -0.76
N LEU A 156 7.98 -10.95 -1.90
CA LEU A 156 8.17 -9.52 -2.09
C LEU A 156 7.26 -8.70 -1.16
N GLY A 157 7.89 -7.84 -0.35
CA GLY A 157 7.19 -6.99 0.62
C GLY A 157 6.79 -7.69 1.93
N ALA A 158 7.10 -8.98 2.08
CA ALA A 158 6.73 -9.81 3.22
C ALA A 158 7.95 -10.22 4.07
N ASN A 159 8.88 -9.30 4.32
CA ASN A 159 10.14 -9.62 5.05
C ASN A 159 9.87 -10.19 6.45
N ASP A 160 8.78 -9.77 7.09
CA ASP A 160 8.40 -10.18 8.44
C ASP A 160 7.50 -11.43 8.46
N THR A 161 7.02 -11.90 7.30
CA THR A 161 6.11 -13.05 7.17
C THR A 161 6.67 -14.06 6.17
N PRO A 162 7.38 -15.11 6.64
CA PRO A 162 7.87 -16.17 5.78
C PRO A 162 6.73 -16.81 4.96
N GLY A 163 6.94 -16.89 3.64
CA GLY A 163 6.02 -17.56 2.72
C GLY A 163 4.87 -16.70 2.18
N ALA A 164 4.67 -15.47 2.66
CA ALA A 164 3.69 -14.55 2.09
C ALA A 164 4.29 -13.69 0.97
N THR A 165 3.44 -13.09 0.14
CA THR A 165 3.80 -12.05 -0.84
C THR A 165 2.82 -10.90 -0.71
N HIS A 166 3.35 -9.70 -0.43
CA HIS A 166 2.51 -8.54 -0.13
C HIS A 166 2.30 -7.64 -1.34
N LEU A 167 3.04 -7.82 -2.45
CA LEU A 167 2.82 -7.13 -3.71
C LEU A 167 2.31 -8.11 -4.76
N LEU A 168 1.08 -7.91 -5.22
CA LEU A 168 0.42 -8.76 -6.22
C LEU A 168 0.04 -7.91 -7.43
N HIS A 169 0.22 -8.47 -8.62
CA HIS A 169 -0.30 -7.91 -9.86
C HIS A 169 -1.75 -8.33 -10.05
N ILE A 170 -2.57 -7.46 -10.64
CA ILE A 170 -3.98 -7.72 -10.89
C ILE A 170 -4.19 -7.93 -12.39
N ARG A 171 -4.75 -9.09 -12.74
CA ARG A 171 -5.24 -9.37 -14.09
C ARG A 171 -6.46 -8.50 -14.33
N GLU A 172 -6.34 -7.55 -15.25
CA GLU A 172 -7.26 -6.45 -15.53
C GLU A 172 -8.73 -6.78 -15.24
N ASN A 173 -9.28 -6.25 -14.14
CA ASN A 173 -10.68 -6.41 -13.80
C ASN A 173 -11.20 -5.23 -12.96
N ARG A 174 -11.91 -4.30 -13.61
CA ARG A 174 -12.55 -3.16 -12.93
C ARG A 174 -13.58 -3.60 -11.88
N MET A 175 -14.29 -4.72 -12.13
CA MET A 175 -15.27 -5.27 -11.19
C MET A 175 -14.59 -5.84 -9.95
N TRP A 176 -13.39 -6.40 -10.10
CA TRP A 176 -12.60 -6.89 -8.97
C TRP A 176 -12.30 -5.76 -7.99
N TRP A 177 -11.81 -4.62 -8.50
CA TRP A 177 -11.55 -3.45 -7.67
C TRP A 177 -12.81 -2.89 -6.99
N ALA A 178 -13.97 -2.92 -7.67
CA ALA A 178 -15.24 -2.51 -7.06
C ALA A 178 -15.65 -3.45 -5.91
N SER A 179 -15.37 -4.75 -6.04
CA SER A 179 -15.64 -5.76 -5.01
C SER A 179 -14.62 -5.80 -3.87
N LEU A 180 -13.49 -5.08 -3.99
CA LEU A 180 -12.39 -5.18 -3.02
C LEU A 180 -12.81 -4.73 -1.62
N THR A 181 -13.68 -3.72 -1.52
CA THR A 181 -14.24 -3.29 -0.22
C THR A 181 -14.95 -4.45 0.49
N ASP A 182 -15.78 -5.21 -0.22
CA ASP A 182 -16.53 -6.33 0.35
C ASP A 182 -15.60 -7.51 0.68
N LYS A 183 -14.60 -7.77 -0.18
CA LYS A 183 -13.55 -8.76 0.10
C LYS A 183 -12.79 -8.41 1.38
N VAL A 184 -12.38 -7.15 1.57
CA VAL A 184 -11.69 -6.70 2.77
C VAL A 184 -12.60 -6.85 4.00
N LYS A 185 -13.85 -6.38 3.92
CA LYS A 185 -14.82 -6.51 5.02
C LYS A 185 -15.10 -7.96 5.41
N SER A 186 -15.07 -8.91 4.47
CA SER A 186 -15.25 -10.34 4.76
C SER A 186 -14.10 -10.97 5.59
N VAL A 187 -12.98 -10.28 5.71
CA VAL A 187 -11.80 -10.72 6.46
C VAL A 187 -11.68 -10.04 7.83
N LEU A 188 -12.46 -8.96 8.07
CA LEU A 188 -12.58 -8.33 9.38
C LEU A 188 -13.51 -9.16 10.26
#